data_AF-A0A970SSR2-F1
#
_entry.id   AF-A0A970SSR2-F1
#
_cell.length_a   1.000
_cell.length_b   1.000
_cell.length_c   1.000
_cell.angle_alpha   90.00
_cell.angle_beta   90.00
_cell.angle_gamma   90.00
#
_symmetry.space_group_name_H-M   'P 1'
#
loop_
_entity.id
_entity.type
_entity.pdbx_description
1 polymer ?
#
loop_
_entity_poly.entity_id
_entity_poly.type
_entity_poly.pdbx_seq_one_letter_code
_entity_poly.pdbx_strand_id
1 'polypeptide(L)'
;MRRRITTIIAIIAAVALLSSVAMATIAWQKLFNETYKPNADTALAKAKCQICHVKGAELNVYGKALDRKPATAATLKAVEKLDSDKDGFSNIEEIKAGTLPGDPKSKPAGKPKK
;
A
#
# COMPACT_ATOMS: atom_id res chain seq x y z
N MET A 1 20.31 -41.09 -2.40
CA MET A 1 19.55 -40.62 -1.21
C MET A 1 20.05 -39.26 -0.69
N ARG A 2 21.35 -39.12 -0.39
CA ARG A 2 21.98 -37.87 0.09
C ARG A 2 21.72 -36.63 -0.78
N ARG A 3 21.82 -36.75 -2.12
CA ARG A 3 21.53 -35.65 -3.07
C ARG A 3 20.08 -35.15 -3.00
N ARG A 4 19.10 -36.04 -2.82
CA ARG A 4 17.67 -35.68 -2.72
C ARG A 4 17.35 -34.92 -1.42
N ILE A 5 18.02 -35.29 -0.32
CA ILE A 5 17.88 -34.63 0.98
C ILE A 5 18.45 -33.19 0.93
N THR A 6 19.62 -32.99 0.31
CA THR A 6 20.17 -31.64 0.09
C THR A 6 19.29 -30.76 -0.80
N THR A 7 18.66 -31.32 -1.84
CA THR A 7 17.72 -30.55 -2.70
C THR A 7 16.47 -30.15 -1.93
N ILE A 8 15.91 -31.03 -1.09
CA ILE A 8 14.74 -30.73 -0.25
C ILE A 8 15.07 -29.65 0.78
N ILE A 9 16.21 -29.73 1.45
CA ILE A 9 16.66 -28.72 2.42
C ILE A 9 16.86 -27.35 1.74
N ALA A 10 17.45 -27.32 0.54
CA ALA A 10 17.62 -26.09 -0.23
C ALA A 10 16.28 -25.45 -0.66
N ILE A 11 15.28 -26.27 -1.02
CA ILE A 11 13.93 -25.79 -1.35
C ILE A 11 13.23 -25.21 -0.11
N ILE A 12 13.33 -25.88 1.05
CA ILE A 12 12.74 -25.40 2.30
C ILE A 12 13.35 -24.06 2.74
N ALA A 13 14.68 -23.91 2.61
CA ALA A 13 15.37 -22.65 2.91
C ALA A 13 14.96 -21.51 1.96
N ALA A 14 14.75 -21.79 0.67
CA ALA A 14 14.28 -20.80 -0.29
C ALA A 14 12.83 -20.35 -0.03
N VAL A 15 11.95 -21.25 0.41
CA VAL A 15 10.55 -20.93 0.78
C VAL A 15 10.50 -20.05 2.05
N ALA A 16 11.40 -20.27 3.01
CA ALA A 16 11.44 -19.47 4.24
C ALA A 16 11.80 -17.98 4.00
N LEU A 17 12.69 -17.69 3.04
CA LEU A 17 13.10 -16.31 2.72
C LEU A 17 11.97 -15.48 2.08
N LEU A 18 11.13 -16.12 1.27
CA LEU A 18 9.96 -15.47 0.64
C LEU A 18 8.86 -15.07 1.63
N SER A 19 8.87 -15.62 2.85
CA SER A 19 7.84 -15.37 3.86
C SER A 19 7.96 -13.99 4.54
N SER A 20 9.15 -13.40 4.53
CA SER A 20 9.45 -12.14 5.24
C SER A 20 8.82 -10.89 4.59
N VAL A 21 8.85 -10.81 3.26
CA VAL A 21 8.28 -9.68 2.49
C VAL A 21 6.75 -9.64 2.52
N ALA A 22 6.11 -10.81 2.62
CA ALA A 22 4.66 -10.92 2.75
C ALA A 22 4.14 -10.40 4.10
N MET A 23 4.97 -10.40 5.15
CA MET A 23 4.57 -9.94 6.49
C MET A 23 4.47 -8.40 6.57
N ALA A 24 5.40 -7.69 5.94
CA ALA A 24 5.45 -6.23 5.98
C ALA A 24 4.24 -5.58 5.27
N THR A 25 3.75 -6.19 4.18
CA THR A 25 2.60 -5.68 3.42
C THR A 25 1.28 -5.87 4.17
N ILE A 26 1.13 -6.96 4.92
CA ILE A 26 -0.07 -7.23 5.73
C ILE A 26 -0.21 -6.21 6.86
N ALA A 27 0.90 -5.84 7.52
CA ALA A 27 0.88 -4.85 8.60
C ALA A 27 0.38 -3.47 8.13
N TRP A 28 0.89 -3.00 6.99
CA TRP A 28 0.43 -1.74 6.38
C TRP A 28 -1.04 -1.78 5.98
N GLN A 29 -1.50 -2.86 5.35
CA GLN A 29 -2.88 -2.98 4.93
C GLN A 29 -3.86 -3.01 6.12
N LYS A 30 -3.53 -3.77 7.16
CA LYS A 30 -4.32 -3.81 8.39
C LYS A 30 -4.39 -2.44 9.04
N LEU A 31 -3.24 -1.79 9.21
CA LEU A 31 -3.16 -0.45 9.78
C LEU A 31 -3.95 0.58 8.97
N PHE A 32 -3.86 0.54 7.64
CA PHE A 32 -4.62 1.43 6.75
C PHE A 32 -6.13 1.25 6.95
N ASN A 33 -6.60 0.01 6.95
CA ASN A 33 -8.02 -0.31 7.15
C ASN A 33 -8.52 0.08 8.54
N GLU A 34 -7.71 -0.12 9.58
CA GLU A 34 -8.04 0.30 10.95
C GLU A 34 -8.10 1.83 11.09
N THR A 35 -7.17 2.53 10.44
CA THR A 35 -7.05 3.99 10.51
C THR A 35 -8.17 4.68 9.75
N TYR A 36 -8.48 4.22 8.54
CA TYR A 36 -9.38 4.93 7.61
C TYR A 36 -10.74 4.29 7.40
N LYS A 37 -10.90 2.99 7.72
CA LYS A 37 -12.16 2.25 7.58
C LYS A 37 -12.84 2.50 6.23
N PRO A 38 -12.14 2.24 5.11
CA PRO A 38 -12.65 2.59 3.78
C PRO A 38 -13.97 1.84 3.50
N ASN A 39 -14.92 2.52 2.86
CA ASN A 39 -16.17 1.90 2.46
C ASN A 39 -15.90 0.81 1.40
N ALA A 40 -16.44 -0.39 1.61
CA ALA A 40 -16.18 -1.59 0.81
C ALA A 40 -16.50 -1.44 -0.69
N ASP A 41 -17.42 -0.54 -1.06
CA ASP A 41 -17.85 -0.35 -2.45
C ASP A 41 -16.94 0.59 -3.25
N THR A 42 -15.99 1.25 -2.59
CA THR A 42 -15.10 2.24 -3.18
C THR A 42 -13.93 1.61 -3.96
N ALA A 43 -13.33 2.39 -4.87
CA ALA A 43 -12.11 1.98 -5.57
C ALA A 43 -10.97 1.73 -4.58
N LEU A 44 -10.87 2.57 -3.54
CA LEU A 44 -9.90 2.45 -2.46
C LEU A 44 -9.97 1.10 -1.75
N ALA A 45 -11.15 0.68 -1.30
CA ALA A 45 -11.30 -0.60 -0.60
C ALA A 45 -10.98 -1.82 -1.50
N LYS A 46 -11.27 -1.72 -2.80
CA LYS A 46 -11.03 -2.78 -3.79
C LYS A 46 -9.54 -2.90 -4.17
N ALA A 47 -8.77 -1.81 -4.08
CA ALA A 47 -7.39 -1.75 -4.54
C ALA A 47 -6.39 -2.56 -3.69
N LYS A 48 -6.65 -2.77 -2.39
CA LYS A 48 -5.79 -3.59 -1.50
C LYS A 48 -4.31 -3.15 -1.56
N CYS A 49 -3.43 -3.99 -2.12
CA CYS A 49 -2.00 -3.67 -2.28
C CYS A 49 -1.77 -2.51 -3.26
N GLN A 50 -2.68 -2.31 -4.22
CA GLN A 50 -2.55 -1.29 -5.25
C GLN A 50 -2.74 0.14 -4.71
N ILE A 51 -3.17 0.29 -3.45
CA ILE A 51 -3.17 1.59 -2.76
C ILE A 51 -1.75 2.17 -2.71
N CYS A 52 -0.74 1.31 -2.51
CA CYS A 52 0.66 1.74 -2.39
C CYS A 52 1.57 1.19 -3.49
N HIS A 53 1.18 0.13 -4.20
CA HIS A 53 2.03 -0.57 -5.16
C HIS A 53 1.49 -0.46 -6.59
N VAL A 54 2.40 -0.41 -7.57
CA VAL A 54 2.06 -0.54 -9.00
C VAL A 54 2.07 -2.02 -9.40
N LYS A 55 3.19 -2.70 -9.15
CA LYS A 55 3.40 -4.11 -9.50
C LYS A 55 4.42 -4.77 -8.56
N GLY A 56 4.05 -5.86 -7.90
CA GLY A 56 4.95 -6.57 -6.99
C GLY A 56 5.41 -5.66 -5.85
N ALA A 57 6.72 -5.42 -5.74
CA ALA A 57 7.32 -4.52 -4.75
C ALA A 57 7.50 -3.07 -5.24
N GLU A 58 7.16 -2.78 -6.50
CA GLU A 58 7.26 -1.43 -7.05
C GLU A 58 6.20 -0.52 -6.41
N LEU A 59 6.63 0.56 -5.74
CA LEU A 59 5.78 1.53 -5.09
C LEU A 59 5.22 2.56 -6.07
N ASN A 60 3.94 2.89 -5.94
CA ASN A 60 3.35 4.07 -6.57
C ASN A 60 3.80 5.35 -5.84
N VAL A 61 3.34 6.52 -6.29
CA VAL A 61 3.77 7.81 -5.71
C VAL A 61 3.33 7.98 -4.25
N TYR A 62 2.16 7.46 -3.86
CA TYR A 62 1.71 7.43 -2.46
C TYR A 62 2.56 6.48 -1.60
N GLY A 63 2.81 5.27 -2.07
CA GLY A 63 3.66 4.29 -1.41
C GLY A 63 5.08 4.82 -1.19
N LYS A 64 5.63 5.58 -2.15
CA LYS A 64 6.93 6.27 -1.99
C LYS A 64 6.92 7.31 -0.87
N ALA A 65 5.78 7.96 -0.59
CA ALA A 65 5.66 8.87 0.55
C ALA A 65 5.71 8.14 1.91
N LEU A 66 5.45 6.82 1.92
CA LEU A 66 5.52 5.92 3.07
C LEU A 66 6.82 5.08 3.11
N ASP A 67 7.62 5.08 2.05
CA ASP A 67 8.82 4.25 1.92
C ASP A 67 9.80 4.48 3.08
N ARG A 68 10.38 3.38 3.58
CA ARG A 68 11.34 3.36 4.70
C ARG A 68 10.85 4.03 6.00
N LYS A 69 9.55 4.24 6.16
CA LYS A 69 8.93 4.73 7.41
C LYS A 69 8.31 3.57 8.21
N PRO A 70 8.17 3.69 9.54
CA PRO A 70 7.53 2.67 10.35
C PRO A 70 6.02 2.61 10.08
N ALA A 71 5.47 1.39 9.97
CA ALA A 71 4.03 1.15 9.82
C ALA A 71 3.25 1.58 11.08
N THR A 72 2.87 2.84 11.14
CA THR A 72 2.17 3.47 12.29
C THR A 72 1.11 4.44 11.82
N ALA A 73 0.04 4.62 12.61
CA ALA A 73 -1.02 5.59 12.28
C ALA A 73 -0.46 7.02 12.15
N ALA A 74 0.57 7.37 12.93
CA ALA A 74 1.27 8.65 12.82
C ALA A 74 1.93 8.83 11.45
N THR A 75 2.49 7.76 10.88
CA THR A 75 3.11 7.81 9.54
C THR A 75 2.09 8.00 8.43
N LEU A 76 0.94 7.32 8.52
CA LEU A 76 -0.18 7.56 7.59
C LEU A 76 -0.68 9.01 7.68
N LYS A 77 -0.88 9.52 8.91
CA LYS A 77 -1.30 10.90 9.16
C LYS A 77 -0.29 11.93 8.66
N ALA A 78 1.01 11.65 8.73
CA ALA A 78 2.06 12.56 8.29
C ALA A 78 2.01 12.85 6.77
N VAL A 79 1.41 11.95 5.98
CA VAL A 79 1.28 12.14 4.52
C VAL A 79 -0.11 12.61 4.10
N GLU A 80 -1.08 12.74 5.00
CA GLU A 80 -2.47 13.09 4.68
C GLU A 80 -2.62 14.39 3.88
N LYS A 81 -1.77 15.39 4.18
CA LYS A 81 -1.82 16.71 3.54
C LYS A 81 -1.06 16.78 2.21
N LEU A 82 -0.33 15.73 1.83
CA LEU A 82 0.36 15.69 0.54
C LEU A 82 -0.67 15.42 -0.56
N ASP A 83 -0.40 15.96 -1.74
CA ASP A 83 -1.05 15.60 -3.02
C ASP A 83 -0.01 14.76 -3.78
N SER A 84 -0.04 13.43 -3.57
CA SER A 84 1.10 12.58 -3.97
C SER A 84 1.17 12.39 -5.48
N ASP A 85 0.03 12.34 -6.16
CA ASP A 85 -0.08 12.14 -7.60
C ASP A 85 -0.31 13.43 -8.40
N LYS A 86 -0.43 14.57 -7.70
CA LYS A 86 -0.49 15.93 -8.25
C LYS A 86 -1.77 16.20 -9.03
N ASP A 87 -2.85 15.52 -8.69
CA ASP A 87 -4.15 15.69 -9.33
C ASP A 87 -4.95 16.90 -8.77
N GLY A 88 -4.45 17.50 -7.68
CA GLY A 88 -5.02 18.66 -7.02
C GLY A 88 -5.84 18.36 -5.76
N PHE A 89 -5.96 17.10 -5.35
CA PHE A 89 -6.57 16.69 -4.09
C PHE A 89 -5.49 16.17 -3.13
N SER A 90 -5.68 16.42 -1.83
CA SER A 90 -4.80 15.82 -0.83
C SER A 90 -5.12 14.34 -0.64
N ASN A 91 -4.14 13.54 -0.23
CA ASN A 91 -4.28 12.11 0.04
C ASN A 91 -5.48 11.83 0.96
N ILE A 92 -5.72 12.67 1.98
CA ILE A 92 -6.86 12.48 2.89
C ILE A 92 -8.21 12.80 2.25
N GLU A 93 -8.27 13.74 1.31
CA GLU A 93 -9.49 14.03 0.56
C GLU A 93 -9.85 12.85 -0.34
N GLU A 94 -8.86 12.29 -1.01
CA GLU A 94 -9.03 11.09 -1.84
C GLU A 94 -9.43 9.87 -1.02
N ILE A 95 -8.73 9.61 0.08
CA ILE A 95 -9.04 8.49 0.98
C ILE A 95 -10.48 8.59 1.50
N LYS A 96 -10.92 9.79 1.90
CA LYS A 96 -12.31 10.02 2.35
C LYS A 96 -13.33 9.91 1.22
N ALA A 97 -12.94 10.26 -0.01
CA ALA A 97 -13.77 10.08 -1.20
C ALA A 97 -13.78 8.64 -1.72
N GLY A 98 -12.92 7.76 -1.19
CA GLY A 98 -12.79 6.38 -1.65
C GLY A 98 -12.03 6.24 -2.96
N THR A 99 -11.15 7.19 -3.26
CA THR A 99 -10.28 7.21 -4.45
C THR A 99 -8.82 6.92 -4.07
N LEU A 100 -7.94 6.73 -5.05
CA LEU A 100 -6.59 6.20 -4.81
C LEU A 100 -5.54 7.32 -4.79
N PRO A 101 -4.89 7.58 -3.63
CA PRO A 101 -3.97 8.72 -3.46
C PRO A 101 -2.66 8.67 -4.25
N GLY A 102 -2.51 7.64 -5.09
CA GLY A 102 -1.33 7.45 -5.94
C GLY A 102 -1.69 7.23 -7.41
N ASP A 103 -2.95 7.48 -7.80
CA ASP A 103 -3.44 7.35 -9.17
C ASP A 103 -4.25 8.60 -9.57
N PRO A 104 -3.70 9.48 -10.42
CA PRO A 104 -4.33 10.77 -10.76
C PRO A 104 -5.59 10.62 -11.62
N LYS A 105 -5.92 9.39 -12.04
CA LYS A 105 -7.18 9.04 -12.71
C LYS A 105 -8.27 8.62 -11.71
N SER A 106 -7.91 8.27 -10.48
CA SER A 106 -8.81 7.89 -9.41
C SER A 106 -8.96 9.06 -8.45
N LYS A 107 -9.90 9.97 -8.73
CA LYS A 107 -10.00 11.23 -8.01
C LYS A 107 -11.42 11.64 -7.63
N PRO A 108 -11.58 12.48 -6.58
CA PRO A 108 -12.88 12.99 -6.19
C PRO A 108 -13.56 13.75 -7.32
N ALA A 109 -14.90 13.77 -7.29
CA ALA A 109 -15.67 14.64 -8.17
C ALA A 109 -15.55 16.11 -7.72
N GLY A 110 -15.56 17.03 -8.68
CA GLY A 110 -15.54 18.47 -8.43
C GLY A 110 -14.22 19.14 -8.80
N LYS A 111 -14.09 20.42 -8.43
CA LYS A 111 -12.87 21.20 -8.67
C LYS A 111 -11.88 21.01 -7.51
N PRO A 112 -10.59 20.78 -7.79
CA PRO A 112 -9.56 20.75 -6.75
C PRO A 112 -9.48 22.09 -6.01
N LYS A 113 -9.24 22.06 -4.70
CA LYS A 113 -9.31 23.24 -3.82
C LYS A 113 -8.00 24.06 -3.77
N LYS A 114 -7.19 24.03 -4.84
CA LYS A 114 -5.94 24.79 -4.89
C LYS A 114 -6.18 26.29 -4.75
#